data_AF-A0A9W9P6K5-F1
#
_entry.id   AF-A0A9W9P6K5-F1
#
_cell.length_a   1.000
_cell.length_b   1.000
_cell.length_c   1.000
_cell.angle_alpha   90.00
_cell.angle_beta   90.00
_cell.angle_gamma   90.00
#
_symmetry.space_group_name_H-M   'P 1'
#
loop_
_entity.id
_entity.type
_entity.pdbx_description
1 polymer ?
#
loop_
_entity_poly.entity_id
_entity_poly.type
_entity_poly.pdbx_seq_one_letter_code
_entity_poly.pdbx_strand_id
1 'polypeptide(L)'
;RPTRRTRNFATLTPQERLASSPSTNSVLQSFHRQKSSIMGKVHGSLARAGKVKAATPKVEPQEKKKNPKGRAYKRVQYTRRFVNVTMTGGKRKMNPNPGN
;
A
#
# COMPACT_ATOMS: atom_id res chain seq x y z
N ARG A 1 -31.79 -7.84 -26.23
CA ARG A 1 -31.50 -6.59 -26.97
C ARG A 1 -31.80 -5.39 -26.07
N PRO A 2 -30.83 -4.88 -25.30
CA PRO A 2 -30.88 -3.52 -24.78
C PRO A 2 -30.06 -2.60 -25.70
N THR A 3 -30.71 -1.53 -26.15
CA THR A 3 -30.21 -0.54 -27.09
C THR A 3 -29.46 0.59 -26.38
N ARG A 4 -28.27 0.92 -26.92
CA ARG A 4 -27.78 2.29 -27.18
C ARG A 4 -27.34 3.13 -25.97
N ARG A 5 -26.03 3.13 -25.66
CA ARG A 5 -25.30 4.37 -25.32
C ARG A 5 -23.77 4.19 -25.35
N THR A 6 -23.16 4.33 -26.52
CA THR A 6 -21.74 4.73 -26.63
C THR A 6 -21.66 5.79 -27.72
N ARG A 7 -21.60 7.06 -27.32
CA ARG A 7 -21.13 8.12 -28.24
C ARG A 7 -19.62 8.18 -28.07
N ASN A 8 -18.93 7.87 -29.16
CA ASN A 8 -17.48 7.94 -29.27
C ASN A 8 -17.06 9.41 -29.20
N PHE A 9 -16.28 9.77 -28.17
CA PHE A 9 -15.56 11.04 -28.12
C PHE A 9 -14.32 10.90 -29.00
N ALA A 10 -14.43 11.30 -30.26
CA ALA A 10 -13.30 11.46 -31.14
C ALA A 10 -13.46 12.78 -31.91
N THR A 11 -12.33 13.44 -32.11
CA THR A 11 -12.06 14.57 -33.00
C THR A 11 -12.56 15.94 -32.57
N LEU A 12 -11.71 16.67 -31.84
CA LEU A 12 -11.40 18.07 -32.18
C LEU A 12 -9.89 18.26 -32.00
N THR A 13 -9.17 18.29 -33.11
CA THR A 13 -7.76 18.70 -33.19
C THR A 13 -7.64 20.14 -33.69
N PRO A 14 -6.55 20.84 -33.34
CA PRO A 14 -6.51 22.28 -33.18
C PRO A 14 -6.02 22.98 -34.45
N GLN A 15 -6.74 24.00 -34.91
CA GLN A 15 -6.27 24.91 -35.94
C GLN A 15 -6.55 26.35 -35.52
N GLU A 16 -5.47 27.04 -35.13
CA GLU A 16 -5.08 28.35 -35.66
C GLU A 16 -3.85 28.81 -34.87
N ARG A 17 -2.69 28.35 -35.34
CA ARG A 17 -1.45 29.13 -35.26
C ARG A 17 -1.48 30.09 -36.45
N LEU A 18 -1.15 31.35 -36.21
CA LEU A 18 -0.28 32.24 -36.98
C LEU A 18 -0.79 33.69 -36.88
N ALA A 19 -0.22 34.48 -35.95
CA ALA A 19 0.19 35.86 -36.22
C ALA A 19 0.87 36.52 -35.00
N SER A 20 2.01 37.16 -35.29
CA SER A 20 2.70 38.23 -34.53
C SER A 20 3.54 37.88 -33.29
N SER A 21 4.85 37.98 -33.49
CA SER A 21 5.89 38.25 -32.50
C SER A 21 6.25 39.75 -32.50
N PRO A 22 7.12 40.27 -31.63
CA PRO A 22 6.89 40.65 -30.23
C PRO A 22 7.10 42.17 -30.01
N SER A 23 6.27 42.83 -29.19
CA SER A 23 6.53 44.22 -28.73
C SER A 23 6.98 44.27 -27.27
N THR A 24 8.24 44.64 -27.10
CA THR A 24 8.79 45.53 -26.06
C THR A 24 8.53 45.18 -24.58
N ASN A 25 9.61 44.74 -23.95
CA ASN A 25 9.87 44.72 -22.52
C ASN A 25 9.36 45.98 -21.80
N SER A 26 8.50 45.80 -20.80
CA SER A 26 8.44 46.71 -19.66
C SER A 26 7.95 45.96 -18.41
N VAL A 27 8.84 45.96 -17.40
CA VAL A 27 8.52 45.88 -15.97
C VAL A 27 7.90 44.57 -15.48
N LEU A 28 8.75 43.54 -15.30
CA LEU A 28 8.53 42.54 -14.26
C LEU A 28 8.78 43.18 -12.90
N GLN A 29 7.75 43.79 -12.31
CA GLN A 29 7.77 44.09 -10.89
C GLN A 29 7.52 42.77 -10.15
N SER A 30 8.62 42.13 -9.73
CA SER A 30 8.57 40.96 -8.86
C SER A 30 7.95 41.34 -7.52
N PHE A 31 6.63 41.19 -7.40
CA PHE A 31 6.00 40.99 -6.11
C PHE A 31 6.52 39.66 -5.56
N HIS A 32 7.61 39.73 -4.80
CA HIS A 32 7.99 38.70 -3.86
C HIS A 32 6.84 38.59 -2.86
N ARG A 33 5.88 37.72 -3.18
CA ARG A 33 4.92 37.21 -2.21
C ARG A 33 5.75 36.56 -1.12
N GLN A 34 5.94 37.26 -0.01
CA GLN A 34 6.39 36.68 1.24
C GLN A 34 5.38 35.57 1.59
N LYS A 35 5.67 34.36 1.14
CA LYS A 35 5.01 33.16 1.63
C LYS A 35 5.53 33.00 3.05
N SER A 36 4.86 33.64 4.00
CA SER A 36 4.95 33.32 5.41
C SER A 36 4.51 31.87 5.57
N SER A 37 5.44 30.94 5.32
CA SER A 37 5.29 29.56 5.67
C SER A 37 5.36 29.54 7.18
N ILE A 38 4.19 29.52 7.81
CA ILE A 38 4.00 29.22 9.23
C ILE A 38 4.69 27.88 9.45
N MET A 39 5.95 27.92 9.86
CA MET A 39 6.71 26.76 10.29
C MET A 39 6.09 26.33 11.60
N GLY A 40 5.02 25.55 11.50
CA GLY A 40 4.48 24.79 12.62
C GLY A 40 5.67 24.07 13.26
N LYS A 41 5.89 24.34 14.52
CA LYS A 41 7.04 23.86 15.29
C LYS A 41 6.86 22.34 15.47
N VAL A 42 7.28 21.58 14.46
CA VAL A 42 7.25 20.11 14.49
C VAL A 42 8.30 19.66 15.48
N HIS A 43 7.89 19.27 16.69
CA HIS A 43 8.78 18.68 17.67
C HIS A 43 8.90 17.19 17.40
N GLY A 44 10.13 16.76 17.08
CA GLY A 44 10.48 15.40 16.73
C GLY A 44 11.20 15.33 15.38
N SER A 45 12.45 14.90 15.39
CA SER A 45 13.22 14.68 14.16
C SER A 45 12.81 13.38 13.47
N LEU A 46 12.63 13.41 12.15
CA LEU A 46 12.44 12.19 11.33
C LEU A 46 13.71 11.33 11.21
N ALA A 47 14.81 11.71 11.86
CA ALA A 47 16.12 11.05 11.79
C ALA A 47 16.12 9.55 12.14
N ARG A 48 15.09 9.06 12.84
CA ARG A 48 14.95 7.64 13.22
C ARG A 48 14.01 6.84 12.32
N ALA A 49 13.39 7.47 11.32
CA ALA A 49 12.48 6.79 10.41
C ALA A 49 13.21 5.64 9.70
N GLY A 50 12.65 4.43 9.74
CA GLY A 50 13.21 3.26 9.06
C GLY A 50 14.46 2.63 9.69
N LYS A 51 15.03 3.18 10.78
CA LYS A 51 16.26 2.66 11.43
C LYS A 51 16.18 1.15 11.68
N VAL A 52 15.06 0.67 12.23
CA VAL A 52 14.89 -0.74 12.59
C VAL A 52 14.80 -1.63 11.35
N LYS A 53 14.07 -1.21 10.31
CA LYS A 53 13.89 -2.00 9.08
C LYS A 53 15.20 -2.17 8.30
N ALA A 54 16.08 -1.18 8.35
CA ALA A 54 17.40 -1.23 7.71
C ALA A 54 18.43 -2.01 8.54
N ALA A 55 18.31 -2.00 9.87
CA ALA A 55 19.22 -2.73 10.76
C ALA A 55 18.94 -4.25 10.77
N THR A 56 17.70 -4.68 10.53
CA THR A 56 17.36 -6.11 10.53
C THR A 56 17.85 -6.81 9.26
N PRO A 57 18.45 -8.01 9.36
CA PRO A 57 18.82 -8.79 8.18
C PRO A 57 17.58 -9.10 7.35
N LYS A 58 17.70 -8.95 6.03
CA LYS A 58 16.61 -9.25 5.10
C LYS A 58 16.53 -10.76 4.91
N VAL A 59 15.59 -11.40 5.60
CA VAL A 59 15.30 -12.83 5.42
C VAL A 59 14.34 -13.01 4.24
N GLU A 60 14.76 -13.78 3.25
CA GLU A 60 13.90 -14.19 2.13
C GLU A 60 12.79 -15.14 2.63
N PRO A 61 11.56 -15.02 2.13
CA PRO A 61 10.48 -15.90 2.55
C PRO A 61 10.78 -17.33 2.10
N GLN A 62 10.85 -18.29 3.04
CA GLN A 62 10.90 -19.70 2.65
C GLN A 62 9.61 -20.12 1.95
N GLU A 63 9.77 -20.91 0.89
CA GLU A 63 8.66 -21.56 0.20
C GLU A 63 7.99 -22.59 1.11
N LYS A 64 6.83 -22.23 1.65
CA LYS A 64 5.98 -23.13 2.45
C LYS A 64 4.84 -23.64 1.58
N LYS A 65 4.53 -24.94 1.72
CA LYS A 65 3.38 -25.55 1.04
C LYS A 65 2.11 -24.78 1.37
N LYS A 66 1.29 -24.52 0.34
CA LYS A 66 0.03 -23.80 0.50
C LYS A 66 -0.89 -24.60 1.40
N ASN A 67 -1.38 -23.97 2.46
CA ASN A 67 -2.44 -24.56 3.27
C ASN A 67 -3.74 -24.59 2.44
N PRO A 68 -4.47 -25.72 2.44
CA PRO A 68 -5.77 -25.81 1.77
C PRO A 68 -6.72 -24.76 2.36
N LYS A 69 -7.72 -24.34 1.57
CA LYS A 69 -8.70 -23.32 1.97
C LYS A 69 -10.09 -23.93 2.17
N GLY A 70 -10.98 -23.21 2.85
CA GLY A 70 -12.39 -23.58 3.04
C GLY A 70 -12.59 -24.90 3.80
N ARG A 71 -13.44 -25.78 3.26
CA ARG A 71 -13.86 -27.04 3.88
C ARG A 71 -12.68 -27.97 4.21
N ALA A 72 -11.71 -28.06 3.30
CA ALA A 72 -10.53 -28.92 3.47
C ALA A 72 -9.70 -28.48 4.70
N TYR A 73 -9.50 -27.17 4.89
CA TYR A 73 -8.82 -26.65 6.08
C TYR A 73 -9.56 -26.97 7.37
N LYS A 74 -10.90 -26.83 7.36
CA LYS A 74 -11.73 -27.12 8.54
C LYS A 74 -11.66 -28.59 8.94
N ARG A 75 -11.61 -29.52 7.98
CA ARG A 75 -11.41 -30.96 8.26
C ARG A 75 -10.07 -31.22 8.94
N VAL A 76 -9.00 -30.64 8.41
CA VAL A 76 -7.65 -30.76 8.98
C VAL A 76 -7.61 -30.16 10.39
N GLN A 77 -8.22 -28.99 10.61
CA GLN A 77 -8.29 -28.33 11.91
C GLN A 77 -9.08 -29.14 12.95
N TYR A 78 -10.22 -29.72 12.57
CA TYR A 78 -11.01 -30.59 13.43
C TYR A 78 -10.24 -31.84 13.84
N THR A 79 -9.64 -32.51 12.86
CA THR A 79 -8.85 -33.73 13.08
C THR A 79 -7.69 -33.46 14.05
N ARG A 80 -6.95 -32.36 13.87
CA ARG A 80 -5.86 -31.94 14.78
C ARG A 80 -6.32 -31.57 16.19
N ARG A 81 -7.53 -31.02 16.35
CA ARG A 81 -8.02 -30.50 17.65
C ARG A 81 -8.76 -31.55 18.48
N PHE A 82 -9.42 -32.50 17.83
CA PHE A 82 -10.39 -33.36 18.50
C PHE A 82 -10.15 -34.84 18.27
N VAL A 83 -9.76 -35.24 17.04
CA VAL A 83 -9.61 -36.67 16.70
C VAL A 83 -8.22 -37.19 17.09
N ASN A 84 -7.17 -36.46 16.73
CA ASN A 84 -5.77 -36.90 16.90
C ASN A 84 -5.14 -36.42 18.22
N VAL A 85 -5.91 -35.77 19.11
CA VAL A 85 -5.39 -35.32 20.40
C VAL A 85 -5.43 -36.51 21.37
N THR A 86 -4.30 -37.19 21.52
CA THR A 86 -4.10 -38.18 22.58
C THR A 86 -3.92 -37.46 23.91
N MET A 87 -4.82 -37.71 24.87
CA MET A 87 -4.73 -37.16 26.24
C MET A 87 -3.72 -37.96 27.04
N THR A 88 -2.44 -37.86 26.70
CA THR A 88 -1.35 -38.48 27.46
C THR A 88 -1.28 -37.81 28.84
N GLY A 89 -1.85 -38.45 29.87
CA GLY A 89 -1.87 -37.93 31.24
C GLY A 89 -3.06 -37.01 31.59
N GLY A 90 -4.19 -37.11 30.88
CA GLY A 90 -5.45 -36.44 31.28
C GLY A 90 -5.50 -34.92 31.07
N LYS A 91 -4.40 -34.29 30.63
CA LYS A 91 -4.34 -32.86 30.32
C LYS A 91 -3.95 -32.64 28.87
N ARG A 92 -4.76 -31.87 28.12
CA ARG A 92 -4.42 -31.46 26.75
C ARG A 92 -3.25 -30.48 26.80
N LYS A 93 -2.23 -30.67 25.95
CA LYS A 93 -1.17 -29.67 25.76
C LYS A 93 -1.82 -28.36 25.29
N MET A 94 -1.84 -27.35 26.16
CA MET A 94 -2.64 -26.13 25.99
C MET A 94 -2.14 -25.25 24.84
N ASN A 95 -0.84 -25.33 24.53
CA ASN A 95 -0.20 -24.48 23.54
C ASN A 95 0.21 -25.28 22.28
N PRO A 96 -0.39 -25.00 21.11
CA PRO A 96 0.02 -25.55 19.82
C PRO A 96 1.43 -25.13 19.39
N ASN A 97 2.00 -24.07 19.99
CA ASN A 97 3.37 -23.62 19.78
C ASN A 97 4.13 -23.46 21.12
N PRO A 98 4.66 -24.55 21.70
CA PRO A 98 5.27 -24.53 23.04
C PRO A 98 6.66 -23.86 23.11
N GLY A 99 7.18 -23.31 22.02
CA GLY A 99 8.56 -22.80 21.91
C GLY A 99 8.69 -21.32 21.51
N ASN A 100 7.66 -20.52 21.76
CA ASN A 100 7.78 -19.06 21.87
C ASN A 100 7.42 -18.64 23.28
#